data_AF-A0A2V8YKW4-F1
#
_entry.id   AF-A0A2V8YKW4-F1
#
_cell.length_a   1.000
_cell.length_b   1.000
_cell.length_c   1.000
_cell.angle_alpha   90.00
_cell.angle_beta   90.00
_cell.angle_gamma   90.00
#
_symmetry.space_group_name_H-M   'P 1'
#
loop_
_entity.id
_entity.type
_entity.pdbx_description
1 polymer ?
#
loop_
_entity_poly.entity_id
_entity_poly.type
_entity_poly.pdbx_seq_one_letter_code
_entity_poly.pdbx_strand_id
1 'polypeptide(L)'
;MDYHIGDHNALSGSYFFGNDTIIGMDFNELLPQFRTRVHSRAQALAAHWAWTPSSTWANELRGGFTHYTLQILPNDLSTKYTINTGI
;
A
#
# COMPACT_ATOMS: atom_id res chain seq x y z
N MET A 1 -1.25 -15.47 -7.72
CA MET A 1 -1.74 -16.83 -7.44
C MET A 1 -2.74 -17.15 -8.51
N ASP A 2 -2.62 -18.31 -9.12
CA ASP A 2 -3.47 -18.74 -10.22
C ASP A 2 -4.06 -20.10 -9.88
N TYR A 3 -5.37 -20.24 -10.03
CA TYR A 3 -6.12 -21.42 -9.61
C TYR A 3 -7.17 -21.78 -10.66
N HIS A 4 -7.18 -23.04 -11.08
CA HIS A 4 -8.22 -23.57 -11.94
C HIS A 4 -9.28 -24.24 -11.06
N ILE A 5 -10.47 -23.64 -11.00
CA ILE A 5 -11.60 -24.18 -10.24
C ILE A 5 -12.17 -25.42 -10.97
N GLY A 6 -12.01 -25.48 -12.29
CA GLY A 6 -12.31 -26.62 -13.14
C GLY A 6 -11.93 -26.33 -14.59
N ASP A 7 -12.27 -27.23 -15.51
CA ASP A 7 -11.85 -27.15 -16.92
C ASP A 7 -12.29 -25.86 -17.65
N HIS A 8 -13.38 -25.25 -17.18
CA HIS A 8 -13.99 -24.06 -17.77
C HIS A 8 -13.85 -22.79 -16.90
N ASN A 9 -13.17 -22.86 -15.75
CA ASN A 9 -13.06 -21.76 -14.79
C ASN A 9 -11.63 -21.56 -14.31
N ALA A 10 -11.05 -20.43 -14.66
CA ALA A 10 -9.73 -20.00 -14.17
C ALA A 10 -9.86 -18.73 -13.33
N LEU A 11 -9.33 -18.76 -12.12
CA LEU A 11 -9.30 -17.65 -11.18
C LEU A 11 -7.85 -17.27 -10.90
N SER A 12 -7.53 -16.00 -11.04
CA SER A 12 -6.24 -15.42 -10.67
C SER A 12 -6.44 -14.31 -9.67
N GLY A 13 -5.52 -14.20 -8.73
CA GLY A 13 -5.50 -13.13 -7.74
C GLY A 13 -4.09 -12.73 -7.38
N SER A 14 -3.89 -11.44 -7.15
CA SER A 14 -2.64 -10.91 -6.61
C SER A 14 -2.95 -9.94 -5.47
N TYR A 15 -2.09 -9.97 -4.47
CA TYR A 15 -2.14 -9.05 -3.35
C TYR A 15 -0.74 -8.51 -3.12
N PHE A 16 -0.64 -7.19 -3.10
CA PHE A 16 0.57 -6.44 -2.80
C PHE A 16 0.39 -5.73 -1.47
N PHE A 17 1.42 -5.84 -0.62
CA PHE A 17 1.51 -5.15 0.65
C PHE A 17 2.89 -4.49 0.74
N GLY A 18 2.90 -3.17 0.76
CA GLY A 18 4.05 -2.34 1.08
C GLY A 18 3.79 -1.60 2.38
N ASN A 19 4.73 -1.68 3.32
CA ASN A 19 4.65 -0.95 4.58
C ASN A 19 6.06 -0.53 4.96
N ASP A 20 6.30 0.77 4.94
CA ASP A 20 7.60 1.35 5.20
C ASP A 20 7.50 2.54 6.14
N THR A 21 8.55 2.74 6.95
CA THR A 21 8.70 3.88 7.83
C THR A 21 10.11 4.40 7.72
N ILE A 22 10.24 5.64 7.30
CA ILE A 22 11.53 6.31 7.13
C ILE A 22 11.61 7.45 8.14
N ILE A 23 12.79 7.64 8.72
CA ILE A 23 13.10 8.78 9.57
C ILE A 23 14.12 9.63 8.83
N GLY A 24 13.75 10.86 8.50
CA GLY A 24 14.55 11.76 7.69
C GLY A 24 14.45 13.19 8.17
N MET A 25 15.37 14.02 7.69
CA MET A 25 15.26 15.47 7.84
C MET A 25 14.42 15.98 6.66
N ASP A 26 13.29 16.63 6.93
CA ASP A 26 12.49 17.34 5.92
C ASP A 26 12.67 18.86 5.99
N PHE A 27 13.19 19.37 7.12
CA PHE A 27 13.74 20.71 7.28
C PHE A 27 15.09 20.65 8.02
N ASN A 28 15.68 21.81 8.36
CA ASN A 28 17.03 21.84 8.93
C ASN A 28 16.96 21.63 10.46
N GLU A 29 16.80 20.39 10.94
CA GLU A 29 16.69 20.12 12.38
C GLU A 29 18.05 19.92 13.06
N LEU A 30 18.29 20.62 14.17
CA LEU A 30 19.54 20.50 14.95
C LEU A 30 19.71 19.14 15.64
N LEU A 31 18.61 18.52 16.10
CA LEU A 31 18.67 17.29 16.89
C LEU A 31 17.85 16.15 16.24
N PRO A 32 18.33 14.90 16.24
CA PRO A 32 17.66 13.75 15.62
C PRO A 32 16.23 13.50 16.11
N GLN A 33 15.89 13.95 17.31
CA GLN A 33 14.56 13.81 17.92
C GLN A 33 13.45 14.64 17.23
N PHE A 34 13.83 15.62 16.41
CA PHE A 34 12.88 16.45 15.64
C PHE A 34 12.73 16.01 14.19
N ARG A 35 13.52 15.02 13.75
CA ARG A 35 13.44 14.48 12.39
C ARG A 35 12.03 14.01 12.08
N THR A 36 11.55 14.25 10.88
CA THR A 36 10.22 13.82 10.49
C THR A 36 10.17 12.31 10.28
N ARG A 37 9.11 11.70 10.80
CA ARG A 37 8.75 10.30 10.55
C ARG A 37 7.74 10.26 9.40
N VAL A 38 8.11 9.57 8.33
CA VAL A 38 7.23 9.32 7.19
C VAL A 38 6.85 7.85 7.21
N HIS A 39 5.58 7.57 7.45
CA HIS A 39 5.01 6.24 7.36
C HIS A 39 4.17 6.11 6.10
N SER A 40 4.48 5.11 5.27
CA SER A 40 3.76 4.81 4.04
C SER A 40 3.26 3.37 4.07
N ARG A 41 1.98 3.20 3.73
CA ARG A 41 1.36 1.90 3.56
C ARG A 41 0.61 1.86 2.24
N ALA A 42 0.98 0.93 1.38
CA ALA A 42 0.33 0.65 0.11
C ALA A 42 -0.21 -0.77 0.13
N GLN A 43 -1.48 -0.93 -0.21
CA GLN A 43 -2.12 -2.22 -0.38
C GLN A 43 -2.84 -2.24 -1.71
N ALA A 44 -2.59 -3.25 -2.53
CA ALA A 44 -3.30 -3.45 -3.77
C ALA A 44 -3.78 -4.89 -3.87
N LEU A 45 -5.05 -5.07 -4.21
CA LEU A 45 -5.67 -6.35 -4.48
C LEU A 45 -6.15 -6.34 -5.92
N ALA A 46 -5.86 -7.39 -6.67
CA ALA A 46 -6.42 -7.63 -7.99
C ALA A 46 -6.95 -9.05 -8.07
N ALA A 47 -8.08 -9.20 -8.75
CA ALA A 47 -8.71 -10.48 -9.01
C ALA A 47 -9.19 -10.54 -10.45
N HIS A 48 -9.07 -11.71 -11.06
CA HIS A 48 -9.44 -11.98 -12.43
C HIS A 48 -10.10 -13.37 -12.51
N TRP A 49 -11.25 -13.45 -13.16
CA TRP A 49 -11.97 -14.69 -13.40
C TRP A 49 -12.31 -14.84 -14.88
N ALA A 50 -11.88 -15.95 -15.47
CA ALA A 50 -12.22 -16.35 -16.82
C ALA A 50 -13.16 -17.56 -16.79
N TRP A 51 -14.25 -17.47 -17.54
CA TRP A 51 -15.28 -18.51 -17.66
C TRP A 51 -15.52 -18.84 -19.13
N THR A 52 -15.28 -20.09 -19.50
CA THR A 52 -15.36 -20.57 -20.90
C THR A 52 -16.27 -21.80 -21.00
N PRO A 53 -17.61 -21.61 -20.89
CA PRO A 53 -18.55 -22.74 -20.81
C PRO A 53 -18.65 -23.58 -22.09
N SER A 54 -18.23 -23.06 -23.25
CA SER A 54 -18.20 -23.79 -24.51
C SER A 54 -17.10 -23.23 -25.44
N SER A 55 -16.86 -23.89 -26.57
CA SER A 55 -15.93 -23.41 -27.61
C SER A 55 -16.39 -22.12 -28.30
N THR A 56 -17.61 -21.64 -28.04
CA THR A 56 -18.21 -20.46 -28.68
C THR A 56 -18.55 -19.34 -27.70
N TRP A 57 -18.42 -19.58 -26.40
CA TRP A 57 -18.74 -18.59 -25.36
C TRP A 57 -17.58 -18.45 -24.38
N ALA A 58 -17.14 -17.20 -24.18
CA ALA A 58 -16.14 -16.83 -23.20
C ALA A 58 -16.56 -15.53 -22.50
N ASN A 59 -16.40 -15.49 -21.19
CA ASN A 59 -16.64 -14.32 -20.36
C ASN A 59 -15.45 -14.09 -19.44
N GLU A 60 -15.21 -12.83 -19.12
CA GLU A 60 -14.12 -12.42 -18.27
C GLU A 60 -14.56 -11.31 -17.31
N LEU A 61 -14.16 -11.43 -16.06
CA LEU A 61 -14.37 -10.42 -15.04
C LEU A 61 -13.03 -10.03 -14.41
N ARG A 62 -12.76 -8.72 -14.36
CA ARG A 62 -11.57 -8.16 -13.72
C ARG A 62 -11.99 -7.11 -12.69
N GLY A 63 -11.39 -7.19 -11.52
CA GLY A 63 -11.63 -6.24 -10.43
C GLY A 63 -10.35 -5.97 -9.66
N GLY A 64 -10.24 -4.76 -9.13
CA GLY A 64 -9.10 -4.39 -8.31
C GLY A 64 -9.46 -3.29 -7.32
N PHE A 65 -8.74 -3.28 -6.21
CA PHE A 65 -8.85 -2.27 -5.16
C PHE A 65 -7.44 -1.89 -4.70
N THR A 66 -7.20 -0.59 -4.61
CA THR A 66 -5.93 -0.05 -4.11
C THR A 66 -6.22 0.95 -3.00
N HIS A 67 -5.48 0.80 -1.90
CA HIS A 67 -5.53 1.72 -0.78
C HIS A 67 -4.12 2.17 -0.41
N TYR A 68 -3.97 3.48 -0.23
CA TYR A 68 -2.71 4.11 0.13
C TYR A 68 -2.90 5.02 1.34
N THR A 69 -2.03 4.91 2.32
CA THR A 69 -1.98 5.78 3.49
C THR A 69 -0.58 6.36 3.61
N LEU A 70 -0.51 7.68 3.77
CA LEU A 70 0.72 8.42 4.05
C LEU A 70 0.53 9.24 5.32
N GLN A 71 1.42 9.02 6.29
CA GLN A 71 1.51 9.80 7.52
C GLN A 71 2.86 10.49 7.54
N ILE A 72 2.85 11.82 7.66
CA ILE A 72 4.06 12.63 7.86
C ILE A 72 3.91 13.33 9.20
N LEU A 73 4.64 12.84 10.20
CA LEU A 73 4.50 13.30 11.58
C LEU A 73 5.87 13.72 12.14
N PRO A 74 5.92 14.85 12.86
CA PRO A 74 7.09 15.20 13.64
C PRO A 74 7.39 14.10 14.68
N ASN A 75 8.67 13.82 14.92
CA ASN A 75 9.09 12.81 15.88
C ASN A 75 8.94 13.26 17.35
N ASP A 76 8.67 14.55 17.58
CA ASP A 76 8.52 15.20 18.88
C ASP A 76 7.07 15.36 19.34
N LEU A 77 6.09 14.71 18.71
CA LEU A 77 4.66 14.78 19.08
C LEU A 77 4.34 14.43 20.54
N SER A 78 5.19 13.65 21.20
CA SER A 78 5.05 13.32 22.63
C SER A 78 5.75 14.32 23.56
N THR A 79 6.43 15.33 23.02
CA THR A 79 7.23 16.29 23.77
C THR A 79 6.34 17.44 24.23
N LYS A 80 6.35 17.74 25.53
CA LYS A 80 5.50 18.76 26.16
C LYS A 80 5.73 20.19 25.61
N TYR A 81 6.87 20.43 24.98
CA TYR A 81 7.22 21.69 24.33
C TYR A 81 7.72 21.39 22.91
N THR A 82 6.98 21.83 21.89
CA THR A 82 7.43 21.86 20.49
C THR A 82 8.43 23.00 20.36
N ILE A 83 9.69 22.74 20.68
CA ILE A 83 10.76 23.72 20.47
C ILE A 83 11.19 23.57 19.02
N ASN A 84 10.96 24.63 18.22
CA ASN A 84 11.52 24.74 16.88
C ASN A 84 13.06 24.62 17.01
N THR A 85 13.66 23.63 16.36
CA THR A 85 15.12 23.43 16.39
C THR A 85 15.78 23.64 15.04
N GLY A 86 15.16 24.41 14.16
CA GLY A 86 15.67 24.71 12.83
C GLY A 86 15.45 26.15 12.40
N ILE A 87 16.09 27.09 13.11
CA ILE A 87 16.07 28.57 12.94
C ILE A 87 14.72 29.22 13.30
#